data_AF-A0A9D7K8T3-F1
#
_entry.id   AF-A0A9D7K8T3-F1
#
_cell.length_a   1.000
_cell.length_b   1.000
_cell.length_c   1.000
_cell.angle_alpha   90.00
_cell.angle_beta   90.00
_cell.angle_gamma   90.00
#
_symmetry.space_group_name_H-M   'P 1'
#
loop_
_entity.id
_entity.type
_entity.pdbx_description
1 polymer ?
#
loop_
_entity_poly.entity_id
_entity_poly.type
_entity_poly.pdbx_seq_one_letter_code
_entity_poly.pdbx_strand_id
1 'polypeptide(L)'
;MYGVATDNLGLSTTSANFVVTVVANTPPSVSIAIPTPLPITAPTSVTINATANDVDGTITNVKFFVNGVLVGSDNTGPNPYTFNWTSTPGFKKLYCRAFDNNGDSITSNLITIEIIDPAGAPYRVGDVNQTCIPETFCMPIISAATLDNVIGYDVIINYDKTKVEATGNVIVRNLYVDSTLVEVVSSIESANGKMNFSAYFRSNAPSTTEFNGVANQTVFCVEFTKLSTFLPVDTVEFTVSKLQESYANGILLKSVDPGDYITYRDSLFDSSLKFWTDNSPIAYTPGVNLITNIYGTDASCGNKASVGTTPDANGNFVHNINKGRSISIERDIASGTSVQPVVNGADALLVRRLLINDVSLRPNVYQIIAMDVNLDGVISAGDASQINQRSVLILPEFKQAWNYNASGQPITPAQLSKDWLFLQSAITSTPAFGISTTFPNDNGVGYSKQRVPSIAFCAPTPVSDFATCPIIGTNSIKVSCWVMSMVVSKTLRRVLH
;
A
#
# COMPACT_ATOMS: atom_id res chain seq x y z
N MET A 1 -35.23 -6.12 23.06
CA MET A 1 -35.71 -5.13 24.05
C MET A 1 -37.15 -5.45 24.41
N TYR A 2 -37.52 -5.34 25.67
CA TYR A 2 -38.91 -5.43 26.14
C TYR A 2 -39.09 -4.48 27.33
N GLY A 3 -40.30 -3.97 27.49
CA GLY A 3 -40.68 -3.17 28.66
C GLY A 3 -41.29 -4.04 29.74
N VAL A 4 -41.06 -3.68 31.00
CA VAL A 4 -41.78 -4.23 32.15
C VAL A 4 -42.61 -3.11 32.74
N ALA A 5 -43.92 -3.32 32.85
CA ALA A 5 -44.80 -2.46 33.61
C ALA A 5 -45.17 -3.17 34.91
N THR A 6 -44.88 -2.54 36.04
CA THR A 6 -45.22 -3.02 37.38
C THR A 6 -46.24 -2.07 38.00
N ASP A 7 -47.35 -2.62 38.50
CA ASP A 7 -48.39 -1.83 39.15
C ASP A 7 -48.04 -1.49 40.61
N ASN A 8 -48.90 -0.70 41.25
CA ASN A 8 -48.73 -0.27 42.64
C ASN A 8 -48.91 -1.39 43.69
N LEU A 9 -49.26 -2.60 43.26
CA LEU A 9 -49.35 -3.80 44.09
C LEU A 9 -48.21 -4.78 43.82
N GLY A 10 -47.26 -4.42 42.94
CA GLY A 10 -46.06 -5.20 42.62
C GLY A 10 -46.27 -6.27 41.54
N LEU A 11 -47.45 -6.34 40.92
CA LEU A 11 -47.69 -7.26 39.80
C LEU A 11 -47.10 -6.67 38.52
N SER A 12 -46.42 -7.50 37.74
CA SER A 12 -45.73 -7.07 36.53
C SER A 12 -46.23 -7.79 35.30
N THR A 13 -46.28 -7.07 34.18
CA THR A 13 -46.45 -7.63 32.85
C THR A 13 -45.31 -7.18 31.95
N THR A 14 -44.90 -8.06 31.04
CA THR A 14 -43.85 -7.81 30.05
C THR A 14 -44.46 -7.63 28.67
N SER A 15 -43.96 -6.64 27.93
CA SER A 15 -44.30 -6.52 26.51
C SER A 15 -43.75 -7.70 25.72
N ALA A 16 -44.24 -7.86 24.48
CA ALA A 16 -43.58 -8.74 23.52
C ALA A 16 -42.12 -8.32 23.32
N ASN A 17 -41.26 -9.30 23.02
CA ASN A 17 -39.86 -9.06 22.69
C ASN A 17 -39.75 -8.32 21.35
N PHE A 18 -39.17 -7.13 21.37
CA PHE A 18 -38.75 -6.40 20.18
C PHE A 18 -37.29 -6.71 19.87
N VAL A 19 -37.04 -7.42 18.77
CA VAL A 19 -35.69 -7.78 18.36
C VAL A 19 -35.12 -6.67 17.48
N VAL A 20 -33.98 -6.11 17.88
CA VAL A 20 -33.19 -5.18 17.06
C VAL A 20 -32.02 -5.97 16.49
N THR A 21 -31.95 -6.06 15.17
CA THR A 21 -30.80 -6.63 14.47
C THR A 21 -29.90 -5.48 14.04
N VAL A 22 -28.70 -5.39 14.62
CA VAL A 22 -27.67 -4.45 14.18
C VAL A 22 -26.78 -5.19 13.19
N VAL A 23 -26.88 -4.83 11.91
CA VAL A 23 -25.97 -5.30 10.87
C VAL A 23 -24.79 -4.33 10.83
N ALA A 24 -23.56 -4.85 10.75
CA ALA A 24 -22.40 -3.97 10.55
C ALA A 24 -22.41 -3.45 9.12
N ASN A 25 -22.14 -2.16 8.99
CA ASN A 25 -22.06 -1.50 7.70
C ASN A 25 -20.78 -1.87 6.96
N THR A 26 -20.86 -2.11 5.66
CA THR A 26 -19.72 -2.33 4.78
C THR A 26 -19.43 -1.02 4.04
N PRO A 27 -18.21 -0.44 4.13
CA PRO A 27 -17.91 0.76 3.38
C PRO A 27 -18.15 0.57 1.88
N PRO A 28 -18.57 1.63 1.16
CA PRO A 28 -18.84 1.52 -0.27
C PRO A 28 -17.55 1.25 -1.07
N SER A 29 -17.71 0.98 -2.36
CA SER A 29 -16.63 0.92 -3.34
C SER A 29 -16.74 2.12 -4.30
N VAL A 30 -15.60 2.63 -4.79
CA VAL A 30 -15.58 3.74 -5.76
C VAL A 30 -14.39 3.66 -6.71
N SER A 31 -14.62 3.98 -7.99
CA SER A 31 -13.59 4.16 -9.01
C SER A 31 -13.82 5.46 -9.80
N ILE A 32 -12.76 6.01 -10.36
CA ILE A 32 -12.75 7.24 -11.17
C ILE A 32 -12.22 6.89 -12.56
N ALA A 33 -12.80 7.47 -13.61
CA ALA A 33 -12.35 7.32 -14.99
C ALA A 33 -11.47 8.50 -15.43
N ILE A 34 -10.50 8.25 -16.31
CA ILE A 34 -9.72 9.32 -16.96
C ILE A 34 -10.70 10.15 -17.81
N PRO A 35 -10.76 11.50 -17.63
CA PRO A 35 -11.58 12.34 -18.48
C PRO A 35 -11.16 12.29 -19.95
N THR A 36 -12.14 12.30 -20.85
CA THR A 36 -11.94 12.30 -22.32
C THR A 36 -12.76 13.41 -22.98
N PRO A 37 -12.38 13.88 -24.18
CA PRO A 37 -11.15 13.53 -24.92
C PRO A 37 -9.89 14.16 -24.30
N LEU A 38 -8.73 13.55 -24.58
CA LEU A 38 -7.41 14.13 -24.35
C LEU A 38 -6.80 14.54 -25.71
N PRO A 39 -5.97 15.59 -25.78
CA PRO A 39 -5.61 16.49 -24.68
C PRO A 39 -6.74 17.48 -24.31
N ILE A 40 -6.67 18.05 -23.10
CA ILE A 40 -7.63 19.07 -22.63
C ILE A 40 -6.92 20.42 -22.57
N THR A 41 -7.56 21.46 -23.11
CA THR A 41 -7.06 22.84 -23.08
C THR A 41 -7.97 23.70 -22.19
N ALA A 42 -7.40 24.46 -21.26
CA ALA A 42 -8.16 25.35 -20.38
C ALA A 42 -8.51 26.69 -21.04
N PRO A 43 -9.56 27.39 -20.59
CA PRO A 43 -10.60 26.88 -19.70
C PRO A 43 -11.61 26.04 -20.50
N THR A 44 -11.79 24.78 -20.11
CA THR A 44 -12.84 23.90 -20.64
C THR A 44 -13.54 23.19 -19.50
N SER A 45 -14.85 22.98 -19.62
CA SER A 45 -15.60 22.13 -18.69
C SER A 45 -15.23 20.66 -18.90
N VAL A 46 -14.58 20.05 -17.91
CA VAL A 46 -14.15 18.65 -17.91
C VAL A 46 -15.14 17.82 -17.10
N THR A 47 -15.77 16.84 -17.73
CA THR A 47 -16.65 15.90 -17.04
C THR A 47 -15.83 14.82 -16.35
N ILE A 48 -15.90 14.78 -15.01
CA ILE A 48 -15.29 13.76 -14.17
C ILE A 48 -16.35 12.69 -13.89
N ASN A 49 -16.06 11.45 -14.26
CA ASN A 49 -16.96 10.31 -14.07
C ASN A 49 -16.43 9.39 -12.96
N ALA A 50 -17.33 8.98 -12.06
CA ALA A 50 -17.05 8.00 -11.02
C ALA A 50 -18.11 6.90 -10.99
N THR A 51 -17.70 5.68 -10.67
CA THR A 51 -18.60 4.55 -10.42
C THR A 51 -18.51 4.20 -8.95
N ALA A 52 -19.63 4.25 -8.23
CA ALA A 52 -19.70 3.87 -6.83
C ALA A 52 -20.77 2.81 -6.60
N ASN A 53 -20.48 1.83 -5.75
CA ASN A 53 -21.43 0.78 -5.38
C ASN A 53 -21.32 0.46 -3.90
N ASP A 54 -22.46 0.27 -3.26
CA ASP A 54 -22.58 -0.22 -1.91
C ASP A 54 -23.28 -1.59 -1.94
N VAL A 55 -22.78 -2.56 -1.19
CA VAL A 55 -23.21 -3.96 -1.25
C VAL A 55 -24.33 -4.28 -0.26
N ASP A 56 -24.40 -3.57 0.85
CA ASP A 56 -25.40 -3.71 1.90
C ASP A 56 -26.25 -2.45 2.12
N GLY A 57 -25.89 -1.34 1.48
CA GLY A 57 -26.63 -0.09 1.54
C GLY A 57 -26.82 0.61 0.18
N THR A 58 -26.90 1.94 0.25
CA THR A 58 -27.00 2.84 -0.91
C THR A 58 -25.97 3.94 -0.81
N ILE A 59 -25.43 4.35 -1.96
CA ILE A 59 -24.57 5.53 -2.04
C ILE A 59 -25.42 6.78 -1.84
N THR A 60 -25.05 7.62 -0.87
CA THR A 60 -25.72 8.90 -0.61
C THR A 60 -25.08 10.05 -1.38
N ASN A 61 -23.77 9.99 -1.62
CA ASN A 61 -23.03 11.07 -2.27
C ASN A 61 -21.68 10.59 -2.81
N VAL A 62 -21.28 11.10 -3.98
CA VAL A 62 -19.90 11.03 -4.48
C VAL A 62 -19.33 12.44 -4.59
N LYS A 63 -18.25 12.69 -3.84
CA LYS A 63 -17.50 13.94 -3.84
C LYS A 63 -16.30 13.85 -4.78
N PHE A 64 -16.05 14.90 -5.56
CA PHE A 64 -14.97 14.98 -6.55
C PHE A 64 -13.92 15.99 -6.10
N PHE A 65 -12.64 15.62 -6.22
CA PHE A 65 -11.52 16.43 -5.76
C PHE A 65 -10.52 16.66 -6.88
N VAL A 66 -9.97 17.88 -6.92
CA VAL A 66 -8.85 18.26 -7.79
C VAL A 66 -7.75 18.88 -6.93
N ASN A 67 -6.54 18.34 -7.00
CA ASN A 67 -5.40 18.76 -6.18
C ASN A 67 -5.73 18.81 -4.67
N GLY A 68 -6.57 17.87 -4.20
CA GLY A 68 -7.01 17.79 -2.80
C GLY A 68 -8.16 18.73 -2.43
N VAL A 69 -8.59 19.62 -3.33
CA VAL A 69 -9.71 20.55 -3.10
C VAL A 69 -11.01 19.93 -3.60
N LEU A 70 -12.06 19.96 -2.78
CA LEU A 70 -13.41 19.55 -3.19
C LEU A 70 -13.93 20.50 -4.28
N VAL A 71 -14.11 19.98 -5.50
CA VAL A 71 -14.63 20.78 -6.62
C VAL A 71 -16.14 20.63 -6.78
N GLY A 72 -16.71 19.53 -6.31
CA GLY A 72 -18.15 19.28 -6.40
C GLY A 72 -18.57 17.94 -5.85
N SER A 73 -19.86 17.67 -5.93
CA SER A 73 -20.45 16.42 -5.46
C SER A 73 -21.71 16.07 -6.24
N ASP A 74 -21.98 14.77 -6.40
CA ASP A 74 -23.18 14.24 -7.04
C ASP A 74 -23.92 13.33 -6.05
N ASN A 75 -25.18 13.70 -5.76
CA ASN A 75 -26.08 13.01 -4.83
C ASN A 75 -27.35 12.49 -5.53
N THR A 76 -27.37 12.43 -6.86
CA THR A 76 -28.60 12.19 -7.63
C THR A 76 -28.81 10.71 -7.97
N GLY A 77 -27.75 9.97 -8.31
CA GLY A 77 -27.80 8.56 -8.74
C GLY A 77 -28.59 8.34 -10.04
N PRO A 78 -28.20 7.45 -10.97
CA PRO A 78 -27.31 6.27 -10.82
C PRO A 78 -25.94 6.42 -11.48
N ASN A 79 -25.13 5.35 -11.40
CA ASN A 79 -23.82 5.24 -12.05
C ASN A 79 -23.88 5.53 -13.57
N PRO A 80 -22.91 6.30 -14.13
CA PRO A 80 -21.82 6.98 -13.42
C PRO A 80 -22.28 8.25 -12.70
N TYR A 81 -21.71 8.51 -11.53
CA TYR A 81 -21.78 9.82 -10.87
C TYR A 81 -20.90 10.80 -11.64
N THR A 82 -21.38 12.02 -11.85
CA THR A 82 -20.70 12.99 -12.72
C THR A 82 -20.55 14.37 -12.10
N PHE A 83 -19.43 15.03 -12.41
CA PHE A 83 -19.24 16.43 -12.09
C PHE A 83 -18.52 17.17 -13.21
N ASN A 84 -19.04 18.33 -13.59
CA ASN A 84 -18.44 19.20 -14.59
C ASN A 84 -17.52 20.21 -13.90
N TRP A 85 -16.21 20.00 -14.00
CA TRP A 85 -15.19 20.85 -13.43
C TRP A 85 -14.63 21.82 -14.46
N THR A 86 -14.67 23.13 -14.19
CA THR A 86 -14.00 24.13 -15.03
C THR A 86 -12.48 24.00 -14.87
N SER A 87 -11.82 23.54 -15.93
CA SER A 87 -10.38 23.28 -15.87
C SER A 87 -9.54 24.54 -15.81
N THR A 88 -8.39 24.41 -15.16
CA THR A 88 -7.31 25.40 -15.14
C THR A 88 -6.04 24.74 -15.67
N PRO A 89 -5.09 25.50 -16.25
CA PRO A 89 -3.85 24.92 -16.76
C PRO A 89 -3.01 24.18 -15.71
N GLY A 90 -2.12 23.30 -16.18
CA GLY A 90 -1.14 22.54 -15.40
C GLY A 90 -1.62 21.13 -15.01
N PHE A 91 -0.77 20.40 -14.29
CA PHE A 91 -1.10 19.06 -13.79
C PHE A 91 -2.17 19.07 -12.70
N LYS A 92 -3.08 18.10 -12.76
CA LYS A 92 -4.22 17.96 -11.87
C LYS A 92 -4.30 16.54 -11.37
N LYS A 93 -4.34 16.39 -10.05
CA LYS A 93 -4.58 15.13 -9.34
C LYS A 93 -6.07 15.02 -9.01
N LEU A 94 -6.75 14.11 -9.67
CA LEU A 94 -8.18 13.85 -9.54
C LEU A 94 -8.41 12.60 -8.71
N TYR A 95 -9.34 12.67 -7.76
CA TYR A 95 -9.88 11.49 -7.07
C TYR A 95 -11.30 11.79 -6.61
N CYS A 96 -12.06 10.76 -6.26
CA CYS A 96 -13.39 10.91 -5.68
C CYS A 96 -13.50 10.17 -4.34
N ARG A 97 -14.51 10.55 -3.55
CA ARG A 97 -14.87 9.89 -2.28
C ARG A 97 -16.37 9.61 -2.27
N ALA A 98 -16.73 8.34 -2.12
CA ALA A 98 -18.12 7.92 -2.01
C ALA A 98 -18.52 7.76 -0.54
N PHE A 99 -19.76 8.09 -0.21
CA PHE A 99 -20.38 7.95 1.11
C PHE A 99 -21.63 7.09 0.99
N ASP A 100 -21.86 6.21 1.97
CA ASP A 100 -23.08 5.38 2.04
C ASP A 100 -24.18 6.01 2.91
N ASN A 101 -25.28 5.28 3.11
CA ASN A 101 -26.44 5.68 3.92
C ASN A 101 -26.24 5.50 5.44
N ASN A 102 -25.10 4.96 5.84
CA ASN A 102 -24.72 4.72 7.23
C ASN A 102 -23.58 5.66 7.69
N GLY A 103 -23.01 6.44 6.78
CA GLY A 103 -22.00 7.48 7.02
C GLY A 103 -20.55 7.05 6.77
N ASP A 104 -20.29 5.80 6.37
CA ASP A 104 -18.92 5.39 6.00
C ASP A 104 -18.55 5.90 4.61
N SER A 105 -17.24 5.89 4.33
CA SER A 105 -16.72 6.41 3.07
C SER A 105 -15.44 5.73 2.61
N ILE A 106 -15.22 5.73 1.30
CA ILE A 106 -13.99 5.25 0.66
C ILE A 106 -13.50 6.26 -0.37
N THR A 107 -12.18 6.29 -0.61
CA THR A 107 -11.55 7.17 -1.62
C THR A 107 -11.09 6.34 -2.80
N SER A 108 -11.28 6.84 -4.02
CA SER A 108 -10.81 6.19 -5.24
C SER A 108 -9.29 6.22 -5.37
N ASN A 109 -8.77 5.50 -6.36
CA ASN A 109 -7.43 5.74 -6.88
C ASN A 109 -7.29 7.18 -7.39
N LEU A 110 -6.06 7.69 -7.38
CA LEU A 110 -5.71 9.03 -7.85
C LEU A 110 -5.30 8.97 -9.34
N ILE A 111 -5.92 9.81 -10.17
CA ILE A 111 -5.57 10.01 -11.58
C ILE A 111 -4.84 11.34 -11.73
N THR A 112 -3.76 11.37 -12.50
CA THR A 112 -3.09 12.62 -12.88
C THR A 112 -3.37 12.93 -14.35
N ILE A 113 -3.88 14.12 -14.64
CA ILE A 113 -4.05 14.64 -16.00
C ILE A 113 -3.30 15.96 -16.16
N GLU A 114 -2.96 16.31 -17.39
CA GLU A 114 -2.40 17.61 -17.73
C GLU A 114 -3.42 18.43 -18.51
N ILE A 115 -3.57 19.69 -18.12
CA ILE A 115 -4.42 20.66 -18.82
C ILE A 115 -3.54 21.72 -19.48
N ILE A 116 -3.67 21.88 -20.79
CA ILE A 116 -2.86 22.80 -21.59
C ILE A 116 -3.34 24.24 -21.38
N ASP A 117 -2.40 25.17 -21.23
CA ASP A 117 -2.66 26.61 -21.35
C ASP A 117 -2.60 27.02 -22.82
N PRO A 118 -3.70 27.49 -23.45
CA PRO A 118 -3.66 27.98 -24.82
C PRO A 118 -2.86 29.29 -24.98
N ALA A 119 -2.63 30.02 -23.89
CA ALA A 119 -1.75 31.18 -23.85
C ALA A 119 -0.34 30.83 -23.33
N GLY A 120 -0.09 29.55 -23.03
CA GLY A 120 1.19 29.06 -22.55
C GLY A 120 2.28 29.17 -23.61
N ALA A 121 3.52 29.06 -23.16
CA ALA A 121 4.65 29.01 -24.05
C ALA A 121 4.58 27.76 -24.96
N PRO A 122 5.13 27.83 -26.20
CA PRO A 122 5.16 26.69 -27.12
C PRO A 122 6.00 25.52 -26.61
N TYR A 123 6.79 25.74 -25.55
CA TYR A 123 7.56 24.75 -24.82
C TYR A 123 7.36 24.91 -23.32
N ARG A 124 7.60 23.85 -22.55
CA ARG A 124 7.70 23.91 -21.09
C ARG A 124 8.74 22.92 -20.57
N VAL A 125 9.28 23.20 -19.39
CA VAL A 125 9.92 22.17 -18.57
C VAL A 125 8.80 21.42 -17.85
N GLY A 126 8.78 20.09 -17.91
CA GLY A 126 7.74 19.30 -17.25
C GLY A 126 8.04 19.07 -15.78
N ASP A 127 6.98 19.03 -14.96
CA ASP A 127 7.09 18.67 -13.55
C ASP A 127 7.42 17.18 -13.37
N VAL A 128 8.34 16.90 -12.46
CA VAL A 128 8.77 15.54 -12.13
C VAL A 128 8.60 15.32 -10.63
N ASN A 129 7.77 14.35 -10.26
CA ASN A 129 7.52 13.98 -8.87
C ASN A 129 8.02 12.55 -8.60
N GLN A 130 9.04 12.41 -7.76
CA GLN A 130 9.72 11.13 -7.52
C GLN A 130 10.00 10.88 -6.04
N THR A 131 10.24 9.62 -5.68
CA THR A 131 10.75 9.32 -4.35
C THR A 131 12.12 9.98 -4.19
N CYS A 132 12.51 10.25 -2.96
CA CYS A 132 13.82 10.84 -2.66
C CYS A 132 15.03 9.93 -2.95
N ILE A 133 14.82 8.70 -3.46
CA ILE A 133 15.86 7.69 -3.64
C ILE A 133 16.78 7.97 -4.85
N PRO A 134 16.27 8.22 -6.07
CA PRO A 134 17.14 8.34 -7.24
C PRO A 134 18.09 9.53 -7.12
N GLU A 135 19.39 9.31 -7.17
CA GLU A 135 20.41 10.37 -7.10
C GLU A 135 20.44 11.23 -8.37
N THR A 136 20.19 10.59 -9.51
CA THR A 136 20.07 11.22 -10.82
C THR A 136 18.62 11.20 -11.29
N PHE A 137 18.20 12.27 -11.95
CA PHE A 137 16.88 12.38 -12.54
C PHE A 137 16.95 13.17 -13.84
N CYS A 138 15.85 13.16 -14.58
CA CYS A 138 15.81 13.73 -15.91
C CYS A 138 14.66 14.74 -16.00
N MET A 139 14.99 15.98 -16.31
CA MET A 139 14.02 17.05 -16.52
C MET A 139 13.58 17.08 -17.99
N PRO A 140 12.29 16.83 -18.28
CA PRO A 140 11.79 16.82 -19.63
C PRO A 140 11.57 18.26 -20.13
N ILE A 141 12.04 18.56 -21.34
CA ILE A 141 11.61 19.72 -22.13
C ILE A 141 10.56 19.22 -23.11
N ILE A 142 9.34 19.71 -22.96
CA ILE A 142 8.15 19.25 -23.66
C ILE A 142 7.74 20.30 -24.69
N SER A 143 7.46 19.88 -25.92
CA SER A 143 6.82 20.75 -26.90
C SER A 143 5.33 20.80 -26.62
N ALA A 144 4.77 21.97 -26.34
CA ALA A 144 3.34 22.18 -26.15
C ALA A 144 2.59 22.30 -27.48
N ALA A 145 3.31 22.58 -28.57
CA ALA A 145 2.77 22.67 -29.93
C ALA A 145 3.25 21.50 -30.80
N THR A 146 2.59 21.29 -31.94
CA THR A 146 3.07 20.38 -32.98
C THR A 146 4.40 20.89 -33.52
N LEU A 147 5.36 20.00 -33.68
CA LEU A 147 6.65 20.31 -34.30
C LEU A 147 6.61 19.93 -35.76
N ASP A 148 7.15 20.80 -36.60
CA ASP A 148 7.20 20.61 -38.04
C ASP A 148 8.42 21.36 -38.59
N ASN A 149 9.16 20.74 -39.51
CA ASN A 149 10.32 21.32 -40.21
C ASN A 149 11.48 21.83 -39.33
N VAL A 150 11.56 21.47 -38.05
CA VAL A 150 12.68 21.90 -37.19
C VAL A 150 13.90 21.01 -37.46
N ILE A 151 15.07 21.61 -37.67
CA ILE A 151 16.31 20.88 -38.01
C ILE A 151 17.39 20.95 -36.92
N GLY A 152 17.17 21.71 -35.86
CA GLY A 152 18.09 21.80 -34.74
C GLY A 152 17.62 22.76 -33.66
N TYR A 153 18.32 22.71 -32.53
CA TYR A 153 17.99 23.47 -31.32
C TYR A 153 19.24 24.06 -30.69
N ASP A 154 19.10 25.26 -30.12
CA ASP A 154 20.03 25.81 -29.12
C ASP A 154 19.25 26.16 -27.85
N VAL A 155 19.64 25.58 -26.72
CA VAL A 155 18.90 25.66 -25.46
C VAL A 155 19.81 26.08 -24.31
N ILE A 156 19.31 26.97 -23.45
CA ILE A 156 19.95 27.38 -22.20
C ILE A 156 18.98 27.11 -21.05
N ILE A 157 19.28 26.07 -20.25
CA ILE A 157 18.53 25.72 -19.04
C ILE A 157 19.26 26.25 -17.80
N ASN A 158 18.50 26.82 -16.87
CA ASN A 158 18.97 27.29 -15.58
C ASN A 158 18.37 26.41 -14.46
N TYR A 159 19.16 26.23 -13.40
CA TYR A 159 18.82 25.41 -12.25
C TYR A 159 19.42 26.02 -10.97
N ASP A 160 18.89 25.65 -9.81
CA ASP A 160 19.48 26.03 -8.53
C ASP A 160 20.74 25.18 -8.26
N LYS A 161 21.91 25.78 -8.54
CA LYS A 161 23.24 25.17 -8.29
C LYS A 161 23.51 24.80 -6.83
N THR A 162 22.71 25.28 -5.88
CA THR A 162 22.85 24.91 -4.47
C THR A 162 22.16 23.59 -4.16
N LYS A 163 21.34 23.09 -5.08
CA LYS A 163 20.46 21.92 -4.91
C LYS A 163 20.80 20.78 -5.86
N VAL A 164 21.13 21.10 -7.11
CA VAL A 164 21.37 20.11 -8.17
C VAL A 164 22.52 20.55 -9.08
N GLU A 165 23.09 19.60 -9.81
CA GLU A 165 24.13 19.86 -10.82
C GLU A 165 23.77 19.13 -12.12
N ALA A 166 23.96 19.78 -13.26
CA ALA A 166 23.74 19.17 -14.58
C ALA A 166 24.82 18.12 -14.87
N THR A 167 24.47 16.98 -15.46
CA THR A 167 25.48 15.94 -15.79
C THR A 167 26.15 16.16 -17.14
N GLY A 168 25.58 17.02 -17.99
CA GLY A 168 26.00 17.19 -19.38
C GLY A 168 25.25 16.28 -20.34
N ASN A 169 24.55 15.26 -19.83
CA ASN A 169 23.81 14.32 -20.64
C ASN A 169 22.43 14.87 -21.02
N VAL A 170 22.09 14.79 -22.31
CA VAL A 170 20.80 15.19 -22.86
C VAL A 170 20.30 14.09 -23.77
N ILE A 171 19.16 13.51 -23.41
CA ILE A 171 18.54 12.42 -24.15
C ILE A 171 17.48 12.98 -25.09
N VAL A 172 17.62 12.71 -26.38
CA VAL A 172 16.59 13.01 -27.40
C VAL A 172 15.59 11.86 -27.44
N ARG A 173 14.29 12.15 -27.43
CA ARG A 173 13.26 11.11 -27.51
C ARG A 173 12.93 10.76 -28.96
N ASN A 174 12.77 9.46 -29.23
CA ASN A 174 12.44 8.89 -30.55
C ASN A 174 11.04 9.23 -31.08
N LEU A 175 10.31 10.14 -30.43
CA LEU A 175 8.93 10.48 -30.80
C LEU A 175 8.86 11.52 -31.92
N TYR A 176 9.83 12.43 -31.97
CA TYR A 176 9.88 13.51 -32.97
C TYR A 176 10.90 13.26 -34.07
N VAL A 177 11.92 12.46 -33.78
CA VAL A 177 12.99 12.10 -34.72
C VAL A 177 13.70 10.86 -34.20
N ASP A 178 14.28 10.05 -35.09
CA ASP A 178 15.21 9.00 -34.67
C ASP A 178 16.43 9.64 -33.98
N SER A 179 16.53 9.43 -32.66
CA SER A 179 17.59 10.00 -31.81
C SER A 179 18.99 9.56 -32.23
N THR A 180 19.14 8.45 -32.97
CA THR A 180 20.45 8.01 -33.47
C THR A 180 21.01 8.94 -34.56
N LEU A 181 20.13 9.70 -35.24
CA LEU A 181 20.48 10.68 -36.26
C LEU A 181 20.83 12.05 -35.65
N VAL A 182 20.58 12.24 -34.36
CA VAL A 182 20.82 13.50 -33.65
C VAL A 182 22.12 13.42 -32.86
N GLU A 183 22.87 14.51 -32.90
CA GLU A 183 24.00 14.75 -32.02
C GLU A 183 23.65 15.91 -31.09
N VAL A 184 24.00 15.74 -29.81
CA VAL A 184 23.85 16.79 -28.81
C VAL A 184 25.22 17.11 -28.24
N VAL A 185 25.57 18.39 -28.27
CA VAL A 185 26.76 18.92 -27.62
C VAL A 185 26.32 19.83 -26.50
N SER A 186 26.90 19.67 -25.32
CA SER A 186 26.54 20.44 -24.14
C SER A 186 27.75 21.10 -23.47
N SER A 187 27.48 22.16 -22.72
CA SER A 187 28.44 22.86 -21.88
C SER A 187 27.76 23.29 -20.58
N ILE A 188 28.48 23.15 -19.46
CA ILE A 188 27.95 23.44 -18.13
C ILE A 188 28.66 24.67 -17.57
N GLU A 189 27.90 25.66 -17.11
CA GLU A 189 28.38 26.82 -16.38
C GLU A 189 27.90 26.71 -14.92
N SER A 190 28.54 25.82 -14.17
CA SER A 190 28.14 25.47 -12.79
C SER A 190 28.16 26.67 -11.84
N ALA A 191 29.04 27.65 -12.09
CA ALA A 191 29.13 28.89 -11.31
C ALA A 191 27.81 29.69 -11.28
N ASN A 192 26.99 29.60 -12.32
CA ASN A 192 25.72 30.32 -12.42
C ASN A 192 24.50 29.40 -12.51
N GLY A 193 24.69 28.08 -12.33
CA GLY A 193 23.62 27.11 -12.43
C GLY A 193 23.01 27.06 -13.83
N LYS A 194 23.85 27.06 -14.87
CA LYS A 194 23.39 27.00 -16.26
C LYS A 194 23.98 25.83 -17.01
N MET A 195 23.24 25.34 -17.99
CA MET A 195 23.71 24.40 -18.98
C MET A 195 23.21 24.84 -20.34
N ASN A 196 24.11 24.88 -21.32
CA ASN A 196 23.77 25.12 -22.71
C ASN A 196 23.90 23.80 -23.45
N PHE A 197 22.98 23.52 -24.37
CA PHE A 197 23.15 22.43 -25.32
C PHE A 197 22.62 22.81 -26.69
N SER A 198 23.27 22.25 -27.71
CA SER A 198 22.85 22.34 -29.10
C SER A 198 22.57 20.94 -29.62
N ALA A 199 21.42 20.75 -30.25
CA ALA A 199 21.03 19.50 -30.90
C ALA A 199 20.96 19.72 -32.41
N TYR A 200 21.67 18.91 -33.18
CA TYR A 200 21.72 18.99 -34.64
C TYR A 200 21.88 17.61 -35.26
N PHE A 201 21.58 17.50 -36.56
CA PHE A 201 21.69 16.21 -37.25
C PHE A 201 23.14 15.84 -37.56
N ARG A 202 23.44 14.57 -37.40
CA ARG A 202 24.70 13.96 -37.81
C ARG A 202 24.84 13.97 -39.32
N SER A 203 26.07 13.83 -39.81
CA SER A 203 26.35 13.80 -41.25
C SER A 203 25.71 12.62 -42.00
N ASN A 204 25.26 11.58 -41.30
CA ASN A 204 24.57 10.41 -41.87
C ASN A 204 23.04 10.54 -41.90
N ALA A 205 22.47 11.63 -41.37
CA ALA A 205 21.04 11.86 -41.42
C ALA A 205 20.58 12.15 -42.86
N PRO A 206 19.48 11.54 -43.35
CA PRO A 206 18.88 11.90 -44.63
C PRO A 206 18.59 13.41 -44.74
N SER A 207 18.64 13.97 -45.95
CA SER A 207 18.43 15.42 -46.18
C SER A 207 17.00 15.91 -45.87
N THR A 208 16.05 14.99 -45.69
CA THR A 208 14.67 15.27 -45.30
C THR A 208 14.43 15.04 -43.81
N THR A 209 15.48 14.80 -43.01
CA THR A 209 15.34 14.58 -41.57
C THR A 209 14.97 15.89 -40.91
N GLU A 210 13.97 15.82 -40.04
CA GLU A 210 13.45 16.94 -39.26
C GLU A 210 12.86 16.40 -37.96
N PHE A 211 12.74 17.25 -36.96
CA PHE A 211 11.90 17.00 -35.80
C PHE A 211 10.45 17.28 -36.20
N ASN A 212 9.64 16.24 -36.29
CA ASN A 212 8.24 16.31 -36.67
C ASN A 212 7.38 15.44 -35.75
N GLY A 213 6.30 15.99 -35.22
CA GLY A 213 5.35 15.21 -34.44
C GLY A 213 4.29 16.01 -33.72
N VAL A 214 3.46 15.28 -32.98
CA VAL A 214 2.30 15.83 -32.28
C VAL A 214 2.70 16.62 -31.04
N ALA A 215 1.85 17.57 -30.63
CA ALA A 215 2.02 18.34 -29.41
C ALA A 215 2.07 17.47 -28.14
N ASN A 216 2.61 18.05 -27.07
CA ASN A 216 2.71 17.51 -25.71
C ASN A 216 3.52 16.23 -25.58
N GLN A 217 4.64 16.15 -26.31
CA GLN A 217 5.62 15.10 -26.07
C GLN A 217 6.96 15.70 -25.63
N THR A 218 7.70 14.92 -24.86
CA THR A 218 9.06 15.28 -24.45
C THR A 218 9.97 15.25 -25.67
N VAL A 219 10.65 16.37 -25.96
CA VAL A 219 11.68 16.45 -27.01
C VAL A 219 13.01 16.03 -26.44
N PHE A 220 13.40 16.67 -25.33
CA PHE A 220 14.66 16.45 -24.65
C PHE A 220 14.42 16.04 -23.21
N CYS A 221 15.32 15.24 -22.67
CA CYS A 221 15.38 14.95 -21.27
C CYS A 221 16.79 15.27 -20.79
N VAL A 222 16.92 16.33 -19.99
CA VAL A 222 18.21 16.85 -19.50
C VAL A 222 18.47 16.23 -18.14
N GLU A 223 19.61 15.58 -17.97
CA GLU A 223 19.93 14.84 -16.75
C GLU A 223 20.63 15.72 -15.71
N PHE A 224 20.21 15.56 -14.47
CA PHE A 224 20.72 16.26 -13.30
C PHE A 224 21.03 15.26 -12.18
N THR A 225 22.00 15.61 -11.35
CA THR A 225 22.34 14.92 -10.11
C THR A 225 21.96 15.79 -8.91
N LYS A 226 21.36 15.20 -7.88
CA LYS A 226 21.07 15.89 -6.62
C LYS A 226 22.36 16.11 -5.83
N LEU A 227 22.51 17.30 -5.25
CA LEU A 227 23.58 17.57 -4.28
C LEU A 227 23.15 17.12 -2.87
N SER A 228 24.11 16.98 -1.96
CA SER A 228 23.85 16.57 -0.56
C SER A 228 22.99 17.57 0.23
N THR A 229 22.87 18.80 -0.28
CA THR A 229 22.03 19.88 0.25
C THR A 229 20.56 19.75 -0.15
N PHE A 230 20.24 18.92 -1.15
CA PHE A 230 18.87 18.61 -1.55
C PHE A 230 18.20 17.72 -0.50
N LEU A 231 17.15 18.21 0.16
CA LEU A 231 16.51 17.47 1.26
C LEU A 231 15.63 16.32 0.73
N PRO A 232 15.33 15.29 1.55
CA PRO A 232 14.45 14.18 1.14
C PRO A 232 13.00 14.57 0.79
N VAL A 233 12.53 15.72 1.26
CA VAL A 233 11.29 16.34 0.81
C VAL A 233 11.64 17.77 0.44
N ASP A 234 11.87 17.99 -0.83
CA ASP A 234 12.31 19.28 -1.36
C ASP A 234 11.87 19.45 -2.81
N THR A 235 11.88 20.71 -3.25
CA THR A 235 11.51 21.14 -4.59
C THR A 235 12.60 22.05 -5.16
N VAL A 236 12.88 21.91 -6.45
CA VAL A 236 13.70 22.84 -7.22
C VAL A 236 13.04 23.17 -8.55
N GLU A 237 13.04 24.45 -8.90
CA GLU A 237 12.52 24.97 -10.16
C GLU A 237 13.61 24.95 -11.24
N PHE A 238 13.19 24.65 -12.47
CA PHE A 238 14.00 24.72 -13.68
C PHE A 238 13.37 25.70 -14.66
N THR A 239 14.21 26.55 -15.25
CA THR A 239 13.78 27.55 -16.24
C THR A 239 14.63 27.41 -17.51
N VAL A 240 14.06 27.70 -18.67
CA VAL A 240 14.83 27.78 -19.92
C VAL A 240 14.82 29.22 -20.40
N SER A 241 15.96 29.90 -20.27
CA SER A 241 16.08 31.32 -20.63
C SER A 241 16.23 31.56 -22.14
N LYS A 242 16.59 30.52 -22.90
CA LYS A 242 16.67 30.56 -24.37
C LYS A 242 16.34 29.18 -24.92
N LEU A 243 15.37 29.11 -25.83
CA LEU A 243 15.16 27.97 -26.71
C LEU A 243 15.01 28.51 -28.13
N GLN A 244 15.95 28.15 -29.01
CA GLN A 244 15.95 28.58 -30.40
C GLN A 244 15.83 27.37 -31.29
N GLU A 245 14.84 27.38 -32.17
CA GLU A 245 14.69 26.41 -33.25
C GLU A 245 15.46 26.89 -34.47
N SER A 246 16.09 25.96 -35.16
CA SER A 246 16.69 26.18 -36.47
C SER A 246 15.82 25.55 -37.55
N TYR A 247 15.64 26.28 -38.64
CA TYR A 247 14.91 25.89 -39.84
C TYR A 247 15.81 26.08 -41.05
N ALA A 248 15.46 25.45 -42.18
CA ALA A 248 16.18 25.68 -43.45
C ALA A 248 16.24 27.16 -43.86
N ASN A 249 15.23 27.96 -43.46
CA ASN A 249 15.08 29.35 -43.85
C ASN A 249 15.46 30.37 -42.75
N GLY A 250 15.93 29.93 -41.58
CA GLY A 250 16.31 30.84 -40.50
C GLY A 250 16.19 30.23 -39.11
N ILE A 251 16.14 31.09 -38.10
CA ILE A 251 16.04 30.70 -36.68
C ILE A 251 14.83 31.37 -36.03
N LEU A 252 14.26 30.72 -35.02
CA LEU A 252 13.14 31.26 -34.26
C LEU A 252 13.35 31.06 -32.76
N LEU A 253 13.23 32.14 -31.99
CA LEU A 253 13.26 32.07 -30.53
C LEU A 253 11.87 31.73 -29.98
N LYS A 254 11.83 30.83 -29.01
CA LYS A 254 10.61 30.36 -28.35
C LYS A 254 10.69 30.62 -26.86
N SER A 255 9.57 31.05 -26.28
CA SER A 255 9.40 31.06 -24.84
C SER A 255 9.26 29.63 -24.31
N VAL A 256 9.59 29.44 -23.04
CA VAL A 256 9.47 28.16 -22.34
C VAL A 256 8.93 28.43 -20.94
N ASP A 257 7.87 27.73 -20.57
CA ASP A 257 7.33 27.79 -19.19
C ASP A 257 8.22 26.95 -18.24
N PRO A 258 8.40 27.39 -16.98
CA PRO A 258 9.20 26.67 -15.99
C PRO A 258 8.53 25.39 -15.51
N GLY A 259 9.27 24.54 -14.80
CA GLY A 259 8.77 23.32 -14.19
C GLY A 259 9.62 22.86 -13.01
N ASP A 260 9.04 22.02 -12.17
CA ASP A 260 9.61 21.65 -10.87
C ASP A 260 10.07 20.18 -10.82
N TYR A 261 11.20 19.94 -10.15
CA TYR A 261 11.52 18.61 -9.61
C TYR A 261 11.17 18.55 -8.13
N ILE A 262 10.26 17.64 -7.78
CA ILE A 262 9.72 17.47 -6.44
C ILE A 262 10.08 16.08 -5.94
N THR A 263 10.65 16.02 -4.73
CA THR A 263 10.88 14.76 -4.03
C THR A 263 9.93 14.57 -2.87
N TYR A 264 9.55 13.32 -2.62
CA TYR A 264 8.82 12.93 -1.43
C TYR A 264 9.43 11.70 -0.77
N ARG A 265 9.16 11.56 0.53
CA ARG A 265 9.49 10.34 1.28
C ARG A 265 8.46 9.27 0.97
N ASP A 266 8.95 8.11 0.56
CA ASP A 266 8.08 6.95 0.46
C ASP A 266 7.57 6.57 1.86
N SER A 267 6.28 6.38 1.98
CA SER A 267 5.62 6.05 3.24
C SER A 267 4.66 4.88 3.13
N LEU A 268 4.55 4.26 1.94
CA LEU A 268 3.62 3.17 1.69
C LEU A 268 4.39 1.84 1.68
N PHE A 269 4.01 0.93 2.56
CA PHE A 269 4.55 -0.42 2.57
C PHE A 269 3.51 -1.39 2.03
N ASP A 270 3.82 -1.95 0.86
CA ASP A 270 3.05 -3.01 0.22
C ASP A 270 3.47 -4.39 0.75
N SER A 271 2.50 -5.19 1.14
CA SER A 271 2.73 -6.56 1.61
C SER A 271 1.51 -7.43 1.39
N SER A 272 1.66 -8.73 1.67
CA SER A 272 0.56 -9.67 1.68
C SER A 272 0.45 -10.39 3.02
N LEU A 273 -0.79 -10.72 3.38
CA LEU A 273 -1.18 -11.52 4.52
C LEU A 273 -1.87 -12.80 4.02
N LYS A 274 -1.20 -13.94 4.18
CA LYS A 274 -1.62 -15.21 3.60
C LYS A 274 -1.48 -16.36 4.59
N PHE A 275 -2.21 -17.44 4.37
CA PHE A 275 -1.99 -18.69 5.10
C PHE A 275 -0.62 -19.27 4.70
N TRP A 276 0.27 -19.45 5.68
CA TRP A 276 0.87 -20.76 5.92
C TRP A 276 1.25 -21.66 4.74
N THR A 277 0.22 -22.38 4.36
CA THR A 277 0.18 -23.77 3.93
C THR A 277 -0.08 -23.86 2.44
N ASP A 278 -1.00 -23.02 1.95
CA ASP A 278 -1.41 -22.93 0.56
C ASP A 278 -1.22 -21.51 -0.02
N ASN A 279 -0.69 -20.56 0.77
CA ASN A 279 -0.61 -19.14 0.44
C ASN A 279 -1.96 -18.53 0.04
N SER A 280 -3.08 -19.14 0.44
CA SER A 280 -4.40 -18.56 0.19
C SER A 280 -4.55 -17.26 0.98
N PRO A 281 -5.28 -16.27 0.43
CA PRO A 281 -5.60 -15.06 1.16
C PRO A 281 -6.42 -15.40 2.40
N ILE A 282 -6.24 -14.59 3.44
CA ILE A 282 -7.04 -14.76 4.65
C ILE A 282 -8.40 -14.11 4.44
N ALA A 283 -9.25 -14.78 3.67
CA ALA A 283 -10.60 -14.34 3.35
C ALA A 283 -11.58 -14.59 4.51
N TYR A 284 -12.64 -13.77 4.56
CA TYR A 284 -13.74 -13.89 5.50
C TYR A 284 -14.99 -14.43 4.78
N THR A 285 -15.62 -15.48 5.34
CA THR A 285 -16.93 -16.01 4.91
C THR A 285 -18.08 -15.34 5.67
N PRO A 286 -19.30 -15.19 5.11
CA PRO A 286 -20.28 -14.20 5.53
C PRO A 286 -20.87 -14.41 6.94
N GLY A 287 -21.01 -13.34 7.73
CA GLY A 287 -22.00 -13.26 8.83
C GLY A 287 -21.54 -12.87 10.25
N VAL A 288 -20.25 -12.77 10.57
CA VAL A 288 -19.75 -12.45 11.94
C VAL A 288 -18.44 -11.63 11.92
N ASN A 289 -18.54 -10.32 12.19
CA ASN A 289 -17.45 -9.35 12.13
C ASN A 289 -16.18 -9.73 12.92
N LEU A 290 -15.15 -10.22 12.23
CA LEU A 290 -13.76 -10.12 12.66
C LEU A 290 -12.88 -9.79 11.45
N ILE A 291 -12.85 -8.51 11.13
CA ILE A 291 -11.96 -7.93 10.13
C ILE A 291 -10.53 -8.03 10.64
N THR A 292 -9.59 -8.49 9.79
CA THR A 292 -8.16 -8.42 10.14
C THR A 292 -7.67 -7.01 9.91
N ASN A 293 -7.52 -6.28 11.01
CA ASN A 293 -7.06 -4.90 10.97
C ASN A 293 -5.54 -4.88 11.09
N ILE A 294 -4.90 -4.23 10.14
CA ILE A 294 -3.45 -4.05 10.12
C ILE A 294 -3.18 -2.59 10.41
N TYR A 295 -2.46 -2.32 11.49
CA TYR A 295 -2.11 -0.97 11.90
C TYR A 295 -0.62 -0.74 11.78
N GLY A 296 -0.22 0.43 11.30
CA GLY A 296 1.16 0.86 11.46
C GLY A 296 1.48 1.30 12.87
N THR A 297 2.68 0.97 13.33
CA THR A 297 3.08 1.21 14.71
C THR A 297 4.60 1.18 14.88
N ASP A 298 5.05 1.53 16.08
CA ASP A 298 6.44 1.39 16.49
C ASP A 298 6.77 -0.05 16.91
N ALA A 299 8.06 -0.31 17.20
CA ALA A 299 8.52 -1.64 17.60
C ALA A 299 7.91 -2.15 18.92
N SER A 300 7.33 -1.26 19.73
CA SER A 300 6.69 -1.58 21.01
C SER A 300 5.17 -1.76 20.91
N CYS A 301 4.60 -1.62 19.70
CA CYS A 301 3.16 -1.54 19.47
C CYS A 301 2.47 -0.33 20.14
N GLY A 302 3.22 0.63 20.69
CA GLY A 302 2.68 1.70 21.54
C GLY A 302 2.08 2.85 20.74
N ASN A 303 2.70 3.25 19.63
CA ASN A 303 2.24 4.34 18.77
C ASN A 303 1.48 3.82 17.54
N LYS A 304 0.30 3.22 17.78
CA LYS A 304 -0.53 2.65 16.72
C LYS A 304 -1.22 3.73 15.86
N ALA A 305 -1.34 3.48 14.56
CA ALA A 305 -2.16 4.27 13.64
C ALA A 305 -3.63 4.25 14.07
N SER A 306 -4.34 5.37 13.85
CA SER A 306 -5.75 5.51 14.23
C SER A 306 -6.69 4.74 13.31
N VAL A 307 -6.29 4.50 12.06
CA VAL A 307 -7.06 3.75 11.06
C VAL A 307 -6.25 2.53 10.66
N GLY A 308 -6.88 1.36 10.74
CA GLY A 308 -6.32 0.10 10.27
C GLY A 308 -6.66 -0.15 8.81
N THR A 309 -5.82 -0.90 8.13
CA THR A 309 -6.03 -1.34 6.75
C THR A 309 -6.38 -2.82 6.73
N THR A 310 -7.21 -3.23 5.79
CA THR A 310 -7.63 -4.62 5.62
C THR A 310 -6.99 -5.21 4.36
N PRO A 311 -6.62 -6.49 4.35
CA PRO A 311 -6.20 -7.14 3.11
C PRO A 311 -7.32 -7.22 2.07
N ASP A 312 -6.96 -7.09 0.80
CA ASP A 312 -7.85 -7.31 -0.34
C ASP A 312 -8.21 -8.79 -0.54
N ALA A 313 -9.02 -9.10 -1.55
CA ALA A 313 -9.43 -10.47 -1.87
C ALA A 313 -8.26 -11.42 -2.23
N ASN A 314 -7.10 -10.88 -2.60
CA ASN A 314 -5.86 -11.61 -2.89
C ASN A 314 -4.91 -11.65 -1.67
N GLY A 315 -5.33 -11.07 -0.54
CA GLY A 315 -4.57 -10.99 0.70
C GLY A 315 -3.50 -9.90 0.68
N ASN A 316 -3.50 -8.99 -0.28
CA ASN A 316 -2.55 -7.87 -0.33
C ASN A 316 -3.06 -6.69 0.48
N PHE A 317 -2.17 -5.94 1.09
CA PHE A 317 -2.50 -4.73 1.82
C PHE A 317 -1.40 -3.68 1.64
N VAL A 318 -1.77 -2.43 1.81
CA VAL A 318 -0.85 -1.29 1.85
C VAL A 318 -1.04 -0.60 3.19
N HIS A 319 0.04 -0.35 3.90
CA HIS A 319 0.00 0.41 5.15
C HIS A 319 0.86 1.67 5.04
N ASN A 320 0.65 2.64 5.92
CA ASN A 320 1.54 3.79 6.05
C ASN A 320 2.53 3.68 7.23
N ILE A 321 3.84 3.78 6.95
CA ILE A 321 4.93 3.64 7.94
C ILE A 321 5.16 4.90 8.80
N ASN A 322 4.38 5.97 8.64
CA ASN A 322 4.57 7.23 9.38
C ASN A 322 4.45 7.07 10.91
N LYS A 323 3.81 6.01 11.39
CA LYS A 323 3.68 5.70 12.82
C LYS A 323 4.78 4.79 13.36
N GLY A 324 5.65 4.27 12.49
CA GLY A 324 6.80 3.47 12.86
C GLY A 324 7.08 2.36 11.84
N ARG A 325 8.20 1.65 12.07
CA ARG A 325 8.73 0.60 11.19
C ARG A 325 8.16 -0.78 11.52
N SER A 326 6.93 -0.83 12.01
CA SER A 326 6.31 -2.09 12.42
C SER A 326 4.83 -2.06 12.14
N ILE A 327 4.25 -3.25 12.06
CA ILE A 327 2.81 -3.40 11.94
C ILE A 327 2.28 -4.22 13.11
N SER A 328 1.14 -3.80 13.64
CA SER A 328 0.31 -4.60 14.54
C SER A 328 -0.80 -5.22 13.69
N ILE A 329 -0.93 -6.54 13.74
CA ILE A 329 -2.04 -7.24 13.10
C ILE A 329 -2.99 -7.68 14.20
N GLU A 330 -4.20 -7.14 14.14
CA GLU A 330 -5.26 -7.42 15.10
C GLU A 330 -6.32 -8.27 14.41
N ARG A 331 -6.33 -9.54 14.82
CA ARG A 331 -7.35 -10.51 14.47
C ARG A 331 -7.63 -11.32 15.73
N ASP A 332 -8.70 -10.95 16.42
CA ASP A 332 -9.11 -11.66 17.62
C ASP A 332 -10.33 -12.52 17.30
N ILE A 333 -10.51 -13.62 18.02
CA ILE A 333 -11.72 -14.45 17.93
C ILE A 333 -12.63 -14.06 19.09
N ALA A 334 -13.89 -13.74 18.82
CA ALA A 334 -14.84 -13.40 19.89
C ALA A 334 -14.97 -14.58 20.87
N SER A 335 -14.91 -14.27 22.17
CA SER A 335 -15.10 -15.22 23.27
C SER A 335 -16.44 -15.97 23.08
N GLY A 336 -16.36 -17.27 22.78
CA GLY A 336 -17.52 -18.14 22.52
C GLY A 336 -17.69 -18.57 21.05
N THR A 337 -16.89 -18.04 20.13
CA THR A 337 -16.87 -18.52 18.74
C THR A 337 -16.38 -19.97 18.69
N SER A 338 -17.11 -20.83 18.00
CA SER A 338 -16.66 -22.22 17.83
C SER A 338 -15.41 -22.26 16.95
N VAL A 339 -14.29 -22.67 17.54
CA VAL A 339 -13.04 -22.91 16.80
C VAL A 339 -12.88 -24.37 16.38
N GLN A 340 -13.84 -25.25 16.68
CA GLN A 340 -13.80 -26.66 16.30
C GLN A 340 -13.55 -26.91 14.78
N PRO A 341 -14.04 -26.07 13.85
CA PRO A 341 -13.70 -26.19 12.43
C PRO A 341 -12.23 -25.95 12.10
N VAL A 342 -11.46 -25.37 13.03
CA VAL A 342 -10.09 -24.88 12.87
C VAL A 342 -9.12 -25.63 13.79
N VAL A 343 -9.49 -25.85 15.05
CA VAL A 343 -8.77 -26.57 16.11
C VAL A 343 -9.60 -27.75 16.59
N ASN A 344 -9.10 -28.97 16.47
CA ASN A 344 -9.83 -30.17 16.86
C ASN A 344 -8.94 -31.22 17.55
N GLY A 345 -9.52 -32.39 17.85
CA GLY A 345 -8.82 -33.48 18.54
C GLY A 345 -7.60 -34.03 17.79
N ALA A 346 -7.49 -33.83 16.47
CA ALA A 346 -6.31 -34.20 15.71
C ALA A 346 -5.10 -33.29 16.03
N ASP A 347 -5.33 -32.00 16.28
CA ASP A 347 -4.27 -31.08 16.70
C ASP A 347 -3.73 -31.48 18.08
N ALA A 348 -4.62 -31.80 19.02
CA ALA A 348 -4.24 -32.33 20.33
C ALA A 348 -3.48 -33.66 20.23
N LEU A 349 -3.82 -34.53 19.27
CA LEU A 349 -3.11 -35.77 19.02
C LEU A 349 -1.68 -35.51 18.54
N LEU A 350 -1.48 -34.56 17.64
CA LEU A 350 -0.14 -34.17 17.17
C LEU A 350 0.73 -33.63 18.31
N VAL A 351 0.19 -32.82 19.21
CA VAL A 351 0.92 -32.37 20.42
C VAL A 351 1.29 -33.57 21.29
N ARG A 352 0.34 -34.48 21.55
CA ARG A 352 0.60 -35.70 22.35
C ARG A 352 1.70 -36.58 21.74
N ARG A 353 1.70 -36.76 20.42
CA ARG A 353 2.76 -37.49 19.69
C ARG A 353 4.13 -36.84 19.91
N LEU A 354 4.22 -35.51 19.87
CA LEU A 354 5.47 -34.81 20.18
C LEU A 354 5.90 -35.00 21.64
N LEU A 355 4.96 -34.95 22.59
CA LEU A 355 5.25 -35.11 24.02
C LEU A 355 5.84 -36.49 24.35
N ILE A 356 5.38 -37.55 23.68
CA ILE A 356 5.92 -38.91 23.81
C ILE A 356 7.18 -39.18 22.97
N ASN A 357 7.77 -38.14 22.39
CA ASN A 357 8.97 -38.22 21.54
C ASN A 357 8.80 -39.12 20.31
N ASP A 358 7.63 -39.07 19.64
CA ASP A 358 7.44 -39.77 18.38
C ASP A 358 8.41 -39.23 17.32
N VAL A 359 9.44 -40.03 17.00
CA VAL A 359 10.50 -39.68 16.05
C VAL A 359 10.02 -39.56 14.60
N SER A 360 8.83 -40.08 14.28
CA SER A 360 8.24 -39.94 12.95
C SER A 360 7.59 -38.57 12.72
N LEU A 361 7.33 -37.81 13.78
CA LEU A 361 6.75 -36.48 13.70
C LEU A 361 7.87 -35.43 13.56
N ARG A 362 7.90 -34.76 12.41
CA ARG A 362 8.80 -33.63 12.12
C ARG A 362 7.95 -32.39 11.79
N PRO A 363 7.53 -31.62 12.81
CA PRO A 363 6.75 -30.41 12.57
C PRO A 363 7.63 -29.33 11.95
N ASN A 364 7.05 -28.48 11.10
CA ASN A 364 7.69 -27.25 10.67
C ASN A 364 7.58 -26.15 11.74
N VAL A 365 8.22 -25.01 11.49
CA VAL A 365 8.26 -23.90 12.46
C VAL A 365 6.88 -23.30 12.77
N TYR A 366 5.97 -23.24 11.79
CA TYR A 366 4.61 -22.77 12.03
C TYR A 366 3.84 -23.74 12.93
N GLN A 367 4.07 -25.04 12.77
CA GLN A 367 3.44 -26.08 13.58
C GLN A 367 3.98 -26.08 15.01
N ILE A 368 5.30 -25.95 15.24
CA ILE A 368 5.85 -25.94 16.60
C ILE A 368 5.38 -24.71 17.39
N ILE A 369 5.30 -23.54 16.73
CA ILE A 369 4.74 -22.32 17.34
C ILE A 369 3.26 -22.52 17.67
N ALA A 370 2.51 -23.12 16.75
CA ALA A 370 1.10 -23.47 16.94
C ALA A 370 0.87 -24.69 17.86
N MET A 371 1.88 -25.23 18.53
CA MET A 371 1.73 -26.25 19.58
C MET A 371 1.84 -25.65 20.99
N ASP A 372 2.42 -24.46 21.14
CA ASP A 372 2.72 -23.77 22.40
C ASP A 372 1.63 -22.73 22.74
N VAL A 373 0.43 -23.18 23.11
CA VAL A 373 -0.78 -22.32 23.25
C VAL A 373 -0.67 -21.29 24.34
N ASN A 374 0.09 -21.57 25.39
CA ASN A 374 0.32 -20.61 26.45
C ASN A 374 1.48 -19.64 26.15
N LEU A 375 2.24 -19.90 25.07
CA LEU A 375 3.38 -19.12 24.61
C LEU A 375 4.43 -18.91 25.72
N ASP A 376 4.71 -19.98 26.45
CA ASP A 376 5.76 -20.01 27.47
C ASP A 376 7.12 -20.48 26.91
N GLY A 377 7.18 -20.84 25.63
CA GLY A 377 8.37 -21.29 24.94
C GLY A 377 8.61 -22.79 25.03
N VAL A 378 7.70 -23.57 25.63
CA VAL A 378 7.83 -25.01 25.84
C VAL A 378 6.53 -25.73 25.52
N ILE A 379 6.61 -26.80 24.74
CA ILE A 379 5.43 -27.64 24.48
C ILE A 379 5.28 -28.65 25.60
N SER A 380 4.19 -28.53 26.35
CA SER A 380 3.89 -29.30 27.55
C SER A 380 2.54 -30.02 27.46
N ALA A 381 2.25 -30.84 28.48
CA ALA A 381 0.92 -31.44 28.63
C ALA A 381 -0.17 -30.39 28.92
N GLY A 382 0.22 -29.22 29.45
CA GLY A 382 -0.68 -28.08 29.66
C GLY A 382 -1.25 -27.58 28.33
N ASP A 383 -0.41 -27.50 27.30
CA ASP A 383 -0.80 -27.06 25.96
C ASP A 383 -1.81 -28.01 25.32
N ALA A 384 -1.49 -29.31 25.35
CA ALA A 384 -2.40 -30.34 24.86
C ALA A 384 -3.77 -30.31 25.58
N SER A 385 -3.76 -30.00 26.88
CA SER A 385 -4.99 -29.90 27.67
C SER A 385 -5.84 -28.69 27.26
N GLN A 386 -5.20 -27.54 27.09
CA GLN A 386 -5.87 -26.32 26.64
C GLN A 386 -6.44 -26.47 25.21
N ILE A 387 -5.72 -27.09 24.28
CA ILE A 387 -6.22 -27.38 22.92
C ILE A 387 -7.48 -28.25 22.97
N ASN A 388 -7.47 -29.31 23.77
CA ASN A 388 -8.65 -30.15 23.95
C ASN A 388 -9.83 -29.34 24.49
N GLN A 389 -9.63 -28.57 25.56
CA GLN A 389 -10.69 -27.75 26.17
C GLN A 389 -11.22 -26.68 25.22
N ARG A 390 -10.36 -26.06 24.40
CA ARG A 390 -10.75 -25.08 23.38
C ARG A 390 -11.59 -25.71 22.28
N SER A 391 -11.24 -26.93 21.85
CA SER A 391 -11.96 -27.64 20.78
C SER A 391 -13.41 -28.01 21.12
N VAL A 392 -13.74 -28.09 22.41
CA VAL A 392 -15.09 -28.37 22.93
C VAL A 392 -15.72 -27.16 23.64
N LEU A 393 -15.16 -25.96 23.47
CA LEU A 393 -15.68 -24.70 24.00
C LEU A 393 -15.78 -24.62 25.53
N ILE A 394 -14.98 -25.42 26.25
CA ILE A 394 -14.84 -25.31 27.70
C ILE A 394 -14.08 -24.03 28.07
N LEU A 395 -13.06 -23.67 27.28
CA LEU A 395 -12.33 -22.42 27.45
C LEU A 395 -12.71 -21.39 26.36
N PRO A 396 -12.99 -20.14 26.74
CA PRO A 396 -13.37 -19.08 25.81
C PRO A 396 -12.20 -18.49 25.01
N GLU A 397 -10.96 -18.66 25.49
CA GLU A 397 -9.68 -18.29 24.88
C GLU A 397 -8.55 -19.13 25.49
N PHE A 398 -7.37 -19.14 24.86
CA PHE A 398 -6.19 -19.75 25.46
C PHE A 398 -5.67 -18.90 26.61
N LYS A 399 -5.18 -19.57 27.65
CA LYS A 399 -4.56 -18.93 28.81
C LYS A 399 -3.06 -18.81 28.56
N GLN A 400 -2.63 -17.62 28.18
CA GLN A 400 -1.24 -17.32 27.85
C GLN A 400 -0.50 -16.72 29.05
N ALA A 401 0.83 -16.85 29.04
CA ALA A 401 1.67 -16.47 30.17
C ALA A 401 1.57 -14.98 30.55
N TRP A 402 1.18 -14.11 29.61
CA TRP A 402 1.04 -12.66 29.87
C TRP A 402 -0.36 -12.23 30.30
N ASN A 403 -1.42 -13.00 29.98
CA ASN A 403 -2.80 -12.63 30.32
C ASN A 403 -3.38 -13.46 31.48
N TYR A 404 -2.77 -14.59 31.87
CA TYR A 404 -3.18 -15.39 33.02
C TYR A 404 -2.01 -15.70 33.96
N ASN A 405 -2.30 -15.70 35.27
CA ASN A 405 -1.34 -16.14 36.29
C ASN A 405 -1.23 -17.68 36.35
N ALA A 406 -0.29 -18.18 37.14
CA ALA A 406 -0.07 -19.63 37.33
C ALA A 406 -1.29 -20.38 37.92
N SER A 407 -2.22 -19.67 38.57
CA SER A 407 -3.48 -20.22 39.08
C SER A 407 -4.61 -20.20 38.03
N GLY A 408 -4.32 -19.76 36.80
CA GLY A 408 -5.28 -19.70 35.70
C GLY A 408 -6.31 -18.58 35.84
N GLN A 409 -6.02 -17.55 36.64
CA GLN A 409 -6.83 -16.33 36.79
C GLN A 409 -6.28 -15.20 35.89
N PRO A 410 -7.16 -14.36 35.29
CA PRO A 410 -6.72 -13.24 34.48
C PRO A 410 -5.84 -12.25 35.25
N ILE A 411 -4.75 -11.81 34.64
CA ILE A 411 -3.91 -10.71 35.16
C ILE A 411 -4.68 -9.39 34.97
N THR A 412 -4.61 -8.48 35.96
CA THR A 412 -5.30 -7.19 35.90
C THR A 412 -4.32 -6.06 35.57
N PRO A 413 -4.60 -5.20 34.58
CA PRO A 413 -5.78 -5.19 33.70
C PRO A 413 -5.77 -6.37 32.70
N ALA A 414 -6.95 -6.91 32.40
CA ALA A 414 -7.09 -8.06 31.50
C ALA A 414 -6.53 -7.74 30.11
N GLN A 415 -5.57 -8.54 29.68
CA GLN A 415 -4.98 -8.47 28.34
C GLN A 415 -5.65 -9.51 27.43
N LEU A 416 -5.86 -9.17 26.17
CA LEU A 416 -6.50 -10.07 25.19
C LEU A 416 -5.59 -11.27 24.89
N SER A 417 -6.18 -12.47 24.78
CA SER A 417 -5.48 -13.63 24.22
C SER A 417 -5.15 -13.40 22.75
N LYS A 418 -4.06 -13.99 22.30
CA LYS A 418 -3.67 -14.07 20.89
C LYS A 418 -3.90 -15.49 20.38
N ASP A 419 -5.08 -15.68 19.80
CA ASP A 419 -5.44 -16.91 19.09
C ASP A 419 -4.83 -16.95 17.66
N TRP A 420 -4.15 -15.89 17.22
CA TRP A 420 -3.47 -15.84 15.92
C TRP A 420 -2.07 -15.29 16.10
N LEU A 421 -1.08 -15.95 15.49
CA LEU A 421 0.29 -15.49 15.45
C LEU A 421 0.70 -15.21 14.01
N PHE A 422 1.31 -14.05 13.83
CA PHE A 422 1.66 -13.52 12.53
C PHE A 422 3.17 -13.55 12.37
N LEU A 423 3.64 -14.25 11.34
CA LEU A 423 5.05 -14.50 11.13
C LEU A 423 5.50 -13.94 9.79
N GLN A 424 6.63 -13.27 9.77
CA GLN A 424 7.18 -12.81 8.50
C GLN A 424 7.90 -13.97 7.82
N SER A 425 7.72 -14.11 6.51
CA SER A 425 8.39 -15.19 5.77
C SER A 425 9.92 -15.10 5.92
N ALA A 426 10.49 -13.89 5.99
CA ALA A 426 11.92 -13.66 6.08
C ALA A 426 12.56 -14.22 7.36
N ILE A 427 11.90 -14.10 8.52
CA ILE A 427 12.48 -14.50 9.82
C ILE A 427 12.61 -16.02 9.98
N THR A 428 11.86 -16.80 9.20
CA THR A 428 11.93 -18.27 9.24
C THR A 428 13.27 -18.85 8.76
N SER A 429 14.08 -18.03 8.08
CA SER A 429 15.43 -18.42 7.63
C SER A 429 16.51 -18.23 8.71
N THR A 430 16.19 -17.62 9.85
CA THR A 430 17.17 -17.35 10.91
C THR A 430 17.43 -18.59 11.77
N PRO A 431 18.63 -18.75 12.37
CA PRO A 431 18.98 -19.96 13.13
C PRO A 431 18.02 -20.33 14.26
N ALA A 432 17.38 -19.34 14.91
CA ALA A 432 16.40 -19.56 15.96
C ALA A 432 15.13 -20.28 15.46
N PHE A 433 14.81 -20.13 14.17
CA PHE A 433 13.63 -20.69 13.51
C PHE A 433 13.95 -21.95 12.69
N GLY A 434 15.19 -22.43 12.70
CA GLY A 434 15.58 -23.74 12.16
C GLY A 434 15.26 -24.86 13.14
N ILE A 435 15.06 -26.10 12.67
CA ILE A 435 14.83 -27.26 13.56
C ILE A 435 16.12 -27.68 14.27
N SER A 436 16.05 -28.02 15.55
CA SER A 436 17.16 -28.64 16.28
C SER A 436 17.63 -29.92 15.59
N THR A 437 18.95 -30.10 15.45
CA THR A 437 19.53 -31.30 14.82
C THR A 437 19.30 -32.57 15.63
N THR A 438 18.99 -32.44 16.93
CA THR A 438 18.67 -33.55 17.83
C THR A 438 17.16 -33.70 18.08
N PHE A 439 16.31 -33.02 17.31
CA PHE A 439 14.87 -33.00 17.53
C PHE A 439 14.29 -34.43 17.65
N PRO A 440 13.41 -34.71 18.64
CA PRO A 440 12.69 -33.74 19.49
C PRO A 440 13.50 -33.19 20.68
N ASN A 441 14.71 -33.69 20.93
CA ASN A 441 15.59 -33.19 21.97
C ASN A 441 16.21 -31.83 21.61
N ASP A 442 16.59 -31.10 22.64
CA ASP A 442 17.21 -29.80 22.52
C ASP A 442 18.75 -29.88 22.57
N ASN A 443 19.43 -29.28 21.59
CA ASN A 443 20.88 -29.13 21.53
C ASN A 443 21.36 -27.69 21.77
N GLY A 444 20.49 -26.76 22.15
CA GLY A 444 20.83 -25.34 22.30
C GLY A 444 20.65 -24.47 21.05
N VAL A 445 20.36 -25.05 19.87
CA VAL A 445 20.20 -24.33 18.60
C VAL A 445 18.87 -24.66 17.90
N GLY A 446 18.19 -23.64 17.35
CA GLY A 446 16.93 -23.81 16.64
C GLY A 446 15.74 -24.14 17.56
N TYR A 447 14.63 -24.63 17.01
CA TYR A 447 13.45 -25.02 17.77
C TYR A 447 13.43 -26.51 18.12
N SER A 448 12.82 -26.81 19.25
CA SER A 448 12.54 -28.16 19.75
C SER A 448 11.26 -28.15 20.59
N LYS A 449 10.86 -29.30 21.15
CA LYS A 449 9.73 -29.31 22.10
C LYS A 449 10.01 -28.50 23.39
N GLN A 450 11.29 -28.28 23.73
CA GLN A 450 11.73 -27.55 24.93
C GLN A 450 12.15 -26.11 24.62
N ARG A 451 12.12 -25.70 23.35
CA ARG A 451 12.45 -24.35 22.92
C ARG A 451 11.65 -24.00 21.68
N VAL A 452 10.52 -23.32 21.90
CA VAL A 452 9.68 -22.74 20.85
C VAL A 452 10.10 -21.29 20.62
N PRO A 453 10.27 -20.83 19.36
CA PRO A 453 10.65 -19.45 19.08
C PRO A 453 9.55 -18.47 19.51
N SER A 454 9.94 -17.41 20.23
CA SER A 454 9.04 -16.31 20.59
C SER A 454 8.74 -15.43 19.38
N ILE A 455 7.47 -15.04 19.20
CA ILE A 455 7.03 -14.18 18.10
C ILE A 455 6.69 -12.79 18.64
N ALA A 456 7.24 -11.76 18.03
CA ALA A 456 6.87 -10.38 18.35
C ALA A 456 5.45 -10.10 17.87
N PHE A 457 4.61 -9.48 18.73
CA PHE A 457 3.25 -9.09 18.35
C PHE A 457 3.21 -7.97 17.30
N CYS A 458 4.27 -7.17 17.24
CA CYS A 458 4.50 -6.22 16.18
C CYS A 458 5.57 -6.72 15.23
N ALA A 459 5.19 -6.88 13.96
CA ALA A 459 6.05 -7.41 12.92
C ALA A 459 6.85 -6.24 12.28
N PRO A 460 8.20 -6.28 12.29
CA PRO A 460 9.01 -5.18 11.77
C PRO A 460 8.96 -5.10 10.24
N THR A 461 8.70 -3.95 9.66
CA THR A 461 8.75 -3.78 8.19
C THR A 461 10.21 -3.70 7.71
N PRO A 462 10.54 -4.23 6.52
CA PRO A 462 11.90 -4.24 5.97
C PRO A 462 12.26 -2.86 5.41
N VAL A 463 12.30 -1.85 6.28
CA VAL A 463 12.56 -0.46 5.91
C VAL A 463 13.94 -0.06 6.38
N SER A 464 14.82 0.39 5.49
CA SER A 464 16.06 1.10 5.86
C SER A 464 15.90 2.61 5.68
N ASP A 465 16.83 3.39 6.23
CA ASP A 465 16.90 4.85 6.08
C ASP A 465 15.60 5.60 6.42
N PHE A 466 14.85 5.02 7.36
CA PHE A 466 13.53 5.50 7.75
C PHE A 466 13.52 6.99 8.13
N ALA A 467 14.56 7.49 8.79
CA ALA A 467 14.60 8.89 9.24
C ALA A 467 14.77 9.90 8.10
N THR A 468 15.39 9.50 6.98
CA THR A 468 15.74 10.39 5.87
C THR A 468 14.90 10.06 4.64
N CYS A 469 15.34 9.10 3.83
CA CYS A 469 14.65 8.63 2.64
C CYS A 469 14.40 7.13 2.76
N PRO A 470 13.20 6.70 3.19
CA PRO A 470 12.92 5.30 3.44
C PRO A 470 13.11 4.45 2.19
N ILE A 471 13.89 3.36 2.32
CA ILE A 471 13.95 2.30 1.31
C ILE A 471 13.07 1.17 1.83
N ILE A 472 11.95 0.95 1.15
CA ILE A 472 10.93 0.00 1.56
C ILE A 472 11.12 -1.28 0.75
N GLY A 473 11.57 -2.35 1.44
CA GLY A 473 11.63 -3.67 0.84
C GLY A 473 10.26 -4.32 0.70
N THR A 474 10.16 -5.33 -0.16
CA THR A 474 8.97 -6.18 -0.24
C THR A 474 9.03 -7.27 0.82
N ASN A 475 7.93 -7.55 1.51
CA ASN A 475 7.81 -8.72 2.38
C ASN A 475 6.46 -9.41 2.21
N SER A 476 6.42 -10.68 2.59
CA SER A 476 5.17 -11.41 2.77
C SER A 476 5.05 -11.84 4.23
N ILE A 477 3.84 -11.71 4.77
CA ILE A 477 3.50 -12.11 6.13
C ILE A 477 2.61 -13.34 6.03
N LYS A 478 3.08 -14.41 6.66
CA LYS A 478 2.40 -15.69 6.76
C LYS A 478 1.85 -15.87 8.15
N VAL A 479 0.66 -16.43 8.22
CA VAL A 479 -0.02 -16.59 9.50
C VAL A 479 0.13 -18.01 9.98
N SER A 480 0.76 -18.19 11.15
CA SER A 480 0.54 -19.38 11.99
C SER A 480 -0.72 -19.13 12.80
N CYS A 481 -1.86 -19.54 12.25
CA CYS A 481 -3.03 -19.76 13.09
C CYS A 481 -2.74 -20.97 14.01
N TRP A 482 -3.52 -21.13 15.08
CA TRP A 482 -3.77 -22.45 15.69
C TRP A 482 -4.47 -23.38 14.69
N VAL A 483 -3.78 -23.69 13.61
CA VAL A 483 -4.09 -24.67 12.57
C VAL A 483 -2.78 -25.45 12.45
N MET A 484 -2.58 -26.40 13.36
CA MET A 484 -1.48 -27.35 13.24
C MET A 484 -1.66 -28.25 12.01
N SER A 485 -2.88 -28.34 11.46
CA SER A 485 -3.20 -29.13 10.29
C SER A 485 -3.72 -28.28 9.11
N MET A 486 -2.86 -28.02 8.14
CA MET A 486 -3.25 -28.37 6.77
C MET A 486 -2.46 -29.62 6.40
N VAL A 487 -3.13 -30.76 6.30
CA VAL A 487 -3.69 -31.31 5.06
C VAL A 487 -4.17 -32.72 5.41
N VAL A 488 -5.40 -32.85 5.90
CA VAL A 488 -6.26 -33.97 5.52
C VAL A 488 -7.66 -33.40 5.30
N SER A 489 -7.92 -33.05 4.04
CA SER A 489 -9.24 -33.02 3.42
C SER A 489 -10.14 -31.78 3.61
N LYS A 490 -9.99 -30.82 2.67
CA LYS A 490 -11.14 -30.07 2.12
C LYS A 490 -12.09 -30.97 1.28
N THR A 491 -11.91 -32.29 1.30
CA THR A 491 -12.59 -33.27 0.43
C THR A 491 -13.38 -34.36 1.20
N LEU A 492 -13.59 -34.22 2.52
CA LEU A 492 -14.33 -35.20 3.34
C LEU A 492 -15.61 -34.62 3.99
N ARG A 493 -16.11 -33.49 3.47
CA ARG A 493 -17.53 -33.10 3.62
C ARG A 493 -18.38 -33.62 2.47
N ARG A 494 -18.28 -34.92 2.21
CA ARG A 494 -19.24 -35.77 1.49
C ARG A 494 -18.84 -37.20 1.79
N VAL A 495 -19.45 -37.79 2.81
CA VAL A 495 -19.64 -39.22 3.12
C VAL A 495 -19.84 -39.30 4.64
N LEU A 496 -20.92 -39.97 5.05
CA LEU A 496 -21.51 -40.09 6.40
C LEU A 496 -22.59 -39.04 6.75
N HIS A 497 -23.64 -39.01 5.93
CA HIS A 497 -24.99 -39.31 6.42
C HIS A 497 -25.36 -40.72 5.96
#